data_AF-A0A7U2FB21-F1
#
_entry.id   AF-A0A7U2FB21-F1
#
_cell.length_a   1.000
_cell.length_b   1.000
_cell.length_c   1.000
_cell.angle_alpha   90.00
_cell.angle_beta   90.00
_cell.angle_gamma   90.00
#
_symmetry.space_group_name_H-M   'P 1'
#
loop_
_entity.id
_entity.type
_entity.pdbx_description
1 polymer ?
#
loop_
_entity_poly.entity_id
_entity_poly.type
_entity_poly.pdbx_seq_one_letter_code
_entity_poly.pdbx_strand_id
1 'polypeptide(L)'
;MSPQQHLIDVRTPAEFSSGPLKSDIAPTINIEYQRISQLPSIYAALGVTVQKDDHITLYCRSGRRSNIALQTLKEAGYEHVRDIGGLEEARRVLDREQVERQLEGEMERAGLDVGGRKEGEGGGGKGVEEEGKGKDGKKDERERELRKLLEGLKALEE
;
A
#
# COMPACT_ATOMS: atom_id res chain seq x y z
N MET A 1 -6.14 14.46 -18.16
CA MET A 1 -6.62 13.10 -17.79
C MET A 1 -6.27 12.91 -16.34
N SER A 2 -7.11 12.24 -15.56
CA SER A 2 -6.82 12.00 -14.14
C SER A 2 -5.81 10.86 -13.99
N PRO A 3 -4.86 10.95 -13.04
CA PRO A 3 -3.86 9.91 -12.83
C PRO A 3 -4.52 8.57 -12.50
N GLN A 4 -4.00 7.50 -13.11
CA GLN A 4 -4.49 6.12 -12.94
C GLN A 4 -3.62 5.35 -11.95
N GLN A 5 -4.16 4.24 -11.45
CA GLN A 5 -3.44 3.30 -10.59
C GLN A 5 -3.13 2.02 -11.36
N HIS A 6 -1.88 1.54 -11.23
CA HIS A 6 -1.40 0.32 -11.86
C HIS A 6 -0.76 -0.60 -10.83
N LEU A 7 -1.10 -1.89 -10.87
CA LEU A 7 -0.48 -2.92 -10.07
C LEU A 7 0.23 -3.92 -10.98
N ILE A 8 1.55 -4.02 -10.85
CA ILE A 8 2.38 -4.80 -11.78
C ILE A 8 3.16 -5.87 -11.02
N ASP A 9 2.92 -7.11 -11.43
CA ASP A 9 3.71 -8.26 -11.02
C ASP A 9 4.93 -8.39 -11.94
N VAL A 10 6.13 -8.16 -11.39
CA VAL A 10 7.38 -8.25 -12.18
C VAL A 10 8.07 -9.61 -12.14
N ARG A 11 7.35 -10.65 -11.68
CA ARG A 11 7.80 -12.05 -11.75
C ARG A 11 7.70 -12.60 -13.17
N THR A 12 8.22 -13.81 -13.38
CA THR A 12 8.08 -14.50 -14.66
C THR A 12 6.62 -14.88 -14.92
N PRO A 13 6.21 -15.09 -16.19
CA PRO A 13 4.86 -15.55 -16.52
C PRO A 13 4.49 -16.88 -15.85
N ALA A 14 5.48 -17.77 -15.67
CA ALA A 14 5.29 -19.04 -14.97
C ALA A 14 5.04 -18.87 -13.46
N GLU A 15 5.65 -17.86 -12.82
CA GLU A 15 5.33 -17.52 -11.44
C GLU A 15 3.95 -16.85 -11.35
N PHE A 16 3.61 -15.99 -12.32
CA PHE A 16 2.32 -15.30 -12.36
C PHE A 16 1.13 -16.27 -12.51
N SER A 17 1.28 -17.31 -13.32
CA SER A 17 0.24 -18.32 -13.54
C SER A 17 -0.11 -19.14 -12.29
N SER A 18 0.77 -19.16 -11.28
CA SER A 18 0.49 -19.80 -9.99
C SER A 18 -0.45 -19.00 -9.09
N GLY A 19 -0.71 -17.74 -9.43
CA GLY A 19 -1.62 -16.85 -8.70
C GLY A 19 -1.04 -15.44 -8.58
N PRO A 20 -1.66 -14.44 -9.22
CA PRO A 20 -1.34 -13.04 -8.96
C PRO A 20 -2.01 -12.55 -7.68
N LEU A 21 -1.47 -11.48 -7.10
CA LEU A 21 -2.20 -10.73 -6.08
C LEU A 21 -3.44 -10.10 -6.73
N LYS A 22 -4.52 -10.00 -5.96
CA LYS A 22 -5.74 -9.28 -6.35
C LYS A 22 -5.84 -8.04 -5.50
N SER A 23 -6.36 -6.96 -6.08
CA SER A 23 -6.59 -5.71 -5.39
C SER A 23 -7.82 -5.01 -5.94
N ASP A 24 -8.41 -4.17 -5.11
CA ASP A 24 -9.48 -3.22 -5.42
C ASP A 24 -9.00 -2.02 -6.25
N ILE A 25 -7.70 -1.69 -6.25
CA ILE A 25 -7.17 -0.50 -6.95
C ILE A 25 -7.07 -0.67 -8.46
N ALA A 26 -6.59 -1.84 -8.91
CA ALA A 26 -6.32 -2.12 -10.32
C ALA A 26 -6.19 -3.63 -10.55
N PRO A 27 -6.53 -4.13 -11.75
CA PRO A 27 -6.20 -5.50 -12.14
C PRO A 27 -4.68 -5.67 -12.24
N THR A 28 -4.17 -6.79 -11.71
CA THR A 28 -2.74 -7.08 -11.74
C THR A 28 -2.30 -7.50 -13.13
N ILE A 29 -1.30 -6.81 -13.68
CA ILE A 29 -0.69 -7.12 -14.98
C ILE A 29 0.70 -7.68 -14.77
N ASN A 30 1.06 -8.74 -15.52
CA ASN A 30 2.41 -9.29 -15.48
C ASN A 30 3.31 -8.60 -16.51
N ILE A 31 4.39 -7.97 -16.03
CA ILE A 31 5.46 -7.45 -16.87
C ILE A 31 6.78 -7.78 -16.18
N GLU A 32 7.52 -8.76 -16.70
CA GLU A 32 8.83 -9.12 -16.16
C GLU A 32 9.75 -7.90 -16.01
N TYR A 33 10.53 -7.86 -14.92
CA TYR A 33 11.37 -6.70 -14.62
C TYR A 33 12.33 -6.32 -15.77
N GLN A 34 12.78 -7.31 -16.56
CA GLN A 34 13.66 -7.09 -17.73
C GLN A 34 12.98 -6.32 -18.87
N ARG A 35 11.64 -6.34 -18.90
CA ARG A 35 10.81 -5.72 -19.93
C ARG A 35 10.07 -4.49 -19.41
N ILE A 36 10.30 -4.07 -18.17
CA ILE A 36 9.54 -2.97 -17.56
C ILE A 36 9.74 -1.64 -18.28
N SER A 37 10.88 -1.43 -18.94
CA SER A 37 11.11 -0.26 -19.80
C SER A 37 10.15 -0.18 -20.99
N GLN A 38 9.54 -1.31 -21.38
CA GLN A 38 8.53 -1.41 -22.44
C GLN A 38 7.11 -1.20 -21.94
N LEU A 39 6.91 -0.82 -20.68
CA LEU A 39 5.60 -0.62 -20.06
C LEU A 39 4.64 0.21 -20.92
N PRO A 40 5.01 1.39 -21.48
CA PRO A 40 4.10 2.14 -22.36
C PRO A 40 3.60 1.33 -23.54
N SER A 41 4.50 0.62 -24.22
CA SER A 41 4.17 -0.17 -25.42
C SER A 41 3.30 -1.37 -25.10
N ILE A 42 3.54 -2.03 -23.95
CA ILE A 42 2.74 -3.17 -23.49
C ILE A 42 1.31 -2.70 -23.18
N TYR A 43 1.15 -1.60 -22.47
CA TYR A 43 -0.16 -1.04 -22.16
C TYR A 43 -0.88 -0.51 -23.41
N ALA A 44 -0.15 0.12 -24.33
CA ALA A 44 -0.71 0.60 -25.59
C ALA A 44 -1.31 -0.56 -26.43
N ALA A 45 -0.69 -1.74 -26.42
CA ALA A 45 -1.23 -2.94 -27.07
C ALA A 45 -2.54 -3.43 -26.42
N LEU A 46 -2.81 -3.06 -25.17
CA LEU A 46 -4.06 -3.31 -24.46
C LEU A 46 -5.07 -2.18 -24.62
N GLY A 47 -4.77 -1.16 -25.43
CA GLY A 47 -5.60 0.03 -25.61
C GLY A 47 -5.59 1.00 -24.44
N VAL A 48 -4.59 0.89 -23.54
CA VAL A 48 -4.44 1.74 -22.36
C VAL A 48 -3.21 2.62 -22.51
N THR A 49 -3.35 3.92 -22.28
CA THR A 49 -2.23 4.86 -22.26
C THR A 49 -1.78 5.09 -20.82
N VAL A 50 -0.50 4.82 -20.52
CA VAL A 50 0.08 5.10 -19.20
C VAL A 50 0.82 6.43 -19.24
N GLN A 51 0.50 7.30 -18.29
CA GLN A 51 1.11 8.62 -18.14
C GLN A 51 2.26 8.61 -17.11
N LYS A 52 3.05 9.69 -17.08
CA LYS A 52 4.20 9.79 -16.16
C LYS A 52 3.79 10.09 -14.71
N ASP A 53 2.64 10.71 -14.52
CA ASP A 53 2.00 11.00 -13.24
C ASP A 53 1.12 9.84 -12.74
N ASP A 54 1.01 8.73 -13.47
CA ASP A 54 0.28 7.55 -12.99
C ASP A 54 0.98 6.90 -11.79
N HIS A 55 0.17 6.36 -10.87
CA HIS A 55 0.63 5.64 -9.70
C HIS A 55 0.92 4.17 -10.05
N ILE A 56 2.20 3.79 -10.08
CA ILE A 56 2.65 2.44 -10.41
C ILE A 56 3.15 1.72 -9.16
N THR A 57 2.48 0.63 -8.81
CA THR A 57 2.84 -0.25 -7.70
C THR A 57 3.44 -1.54 -8.21
N LEU A 58 4.65 -1.87 -7.75
CA LEU A 58 5.42 -3.03 -8.18
C LEU A 58 5.59 -4.03 -7.04
N TYR A 59 5.52 -5.32 -7.35
CA TYR A 59 5.94 -6.37 -6.44
C TYR A 59 6.59 -7.53 -7.19
N CYS A 60 7.34 -8.37 -6.47
CA CYS A 60 7.85 -9.60 -7.05
C CYS A 60 7.82 -10.75 -6.05
N ARG A 61 8.66 -11.79 -6.23
CA ARG A 61 8.73 -12.89 -5.24
C ARG A 61 9.36 -12.46 -3.92
N SER A 62 10.48 -11.74 -3.96
CA SER A 62 11.34 -11.46 -2.79
C SER A 62 11.83 -10.01 -2.72
N GLY A 63 11.17 -9.06 -3.38
CA GLY A 63 11.54 -7.63 -3.42
C GLY A 63 12.65 -7.23 -4.41
N ARG A 64 13.65 -8.08 -4.66
CA ARG A 64 14.81 -7.68 -5.50
C ARG A 64 14.45 -7.22 -6.92
N ARG A 65 13.55 -7.95 -7.61
CA ARG A 65 13.18 -7.65 -9.00
C ARG A 65 12.29 -6.42 -9.11
N SER A 66 11.39 -6.21 -8.15
CA SER A 66 10.54 -5.03 -8.07
C SER A 66 11.35 -3.78 -7.77
N ASN A 67 12.40 -3.89 -6.95
CA ASN A 67 13.32 -2.78 -6.73
C ASN A 67 14.10 -2.37 -8.00
N ILE A 68 14.57 -3.35 -8.79
CA ILE A 68 15.21 -3.05 -10.09
C ILE A 68 14.22 -2.34 -11.02
N ALA A 69 13.00 -2.85 -11.10
CA ALA A 69 11.95 -2.27 -11.93
C ALA A 69 11.56 -0.85 -11.49
N LEU A 70 11.53 -0.59 -10.17
CA LEU A 70 11.32 0.73 -9.59
C LEU A 70 12.38 1.72 -10.10
N GLN A 71 13.66 1.37 -10.03
CA GLN A 71 14.73 2.24 -10.52
C GLN A 71 14.60 2.50 -12.02
N THR A 72 14.35 1.46 -12.82
CA THR A 72 14.17 1.61 -14.28
C THR A 72 13.01 2.55 -14.63
N LEU A 73 11.88 2.48 -13.93
CA LEU A 73 10.76 3.38 -14.19
C LEU A 73 11.04 4.81 -13.72
N LYS A 74 11.72 4.98 -12.58
CA LYS A 74 12.16 6.31 -12.12
C LYS A 74 13.12 6.96 -13.11
N GLU A 75 14.10 6.21 -13.62
CA GLU A 75 15.03 6.66 -14.66
C GLU A 75 14.31 7.02 -15.96
N ALA A 76 13.21 6.32 -16.27
CA ALA A 76 12.34 6.64 -17.40
C ALA A 76 11.40 7.84 -17.14
N GLY A 77 11.47 8.49 -15.97
CA GLY A 77 10.73 9.71 -15.65
C GLY A 77 9.31 9.51 -15.12
N TYR A 78 8.97 8.32 -14.61
CA TYR A 78 7.70 8.12 -13.90
C TYR A 78 7.79 8.71 -12.49
N GLU A 79 6.78 9.51 -12.11
CA GLU A 79 6.78 10.32 -10.90
C GLU A 79 6.33 9.54 -9.66
N HIS A 80 5.39 8.61 -9.84
CA HIS A 80 4.71 7.94 -8.73
C HIS A 80 4.88 6.42 -8.80
N VAL A 81 6.14 5.97 -8.68
CA VAL A 81 6.47 4.54 -8.66
C VAL A 81 6.85 4.09 -7.26
N ARG A 82 6.24 3.00 -6.78
CA ARG A 82 6.56 2.38 -5.49
C ARG A 82 6.78 0.87 -5.62
N ASP A 83 7.66 0.35 -4.79
CA ASP A 83 7.91 -1.09 -4.61
C ASP A 83 7.34 -1.50 -3.25
N ILE A 84 6.44 -2.48 -3.24
CA ILE A 84 5.82 -3.02 -2.02
C ILE A 84 6.42 -4.38 -1.61
N GLY A 85 7.55 -4.75 -2.21
CA GLY A 85 8.41 -5.82 -1.74
C GLY A 85 8.12 -7.20 -2.33
N GLY A 86 8.31 -8.23 -1.50
CA GLY A 86 8.07 -9.63 -1.86
C GLY A 86 6.57 -9.97 -1.91
N LEU A 87 6.23 -11.17 -2.40
CA LEU A 87 4.83 -11.55 -2.63
C LEU A 87 3.98 -11.49 -1.34
N GLU A 88 4.54 -12.02 -0.25
CA GLU A 88 3.87 -12.05 1.07
C GLU A 88 3.74 -10.65 1.69
N GLU A 89 4.76 -9.82 1.52
CA GLU A 89 4.76 -8.44 2.03
C GLU A 89 3.78 -7.58 1.24
N ALA A 90 3.84 -7.67 -0.08
CA ALA A 90 2.94 -7.00 -1.00
C ALA A 90 1.47 -7.35 -0.69
N ARG A 91 1.17 -8.62 -0.40
CA ARG A 91 -0.17 -9.02 0.03
C ARG A 91 -0.62 -8.29 1.29
N ARG A 92 0.22 -8.25 2.33
CA ARG A 92 -0.10 -7.57 3.59
C ARG A 92 -0.31 -6.07 3.40
N VAL A 93 0.51 -5.44 2.54
CA VAL A 93 0.38 -4.03 2.20
C VAL A 93 -0.95 -3.78 1.50
N LEU A 94 -1.28 -4.55 0.47
CA LEU A 94 -2.54 -4.39 -0.26
C LEU A 94 -3.77 -4.64 0.62
N ASP A 95 -3.75 -5.68 1.46
CA ASP A 95 -4.83 -6.00 2.39
C ASP A 95 -5.03 -4.87 3.41
N ARG A 96 -3.95 -4.33 3.97
CA ARG A 96 -4.01 -3.19 4.90
C ARG A 96 -4.58 -1.95 4.22
N GLU A 97 -4.02 -1.57 3.09
CA GLU A 97 -4.45 -0.36 2.38
C GLU A 97 -5.91 -0.46 1.91
N GLN A 98 -6.37 -1.67 1.56
CA GLN A 98 -7.77 -1.92 1.24
C GLN A 98 -8.69 -1.68 2.44
N VAL A 99 -8.32 -2.16 3.63
CA VAL A 99 -9.08 -1.90 4.86
C VAL A 99 -9.10 -0.41 5.19
N GLU A 100 -7.95 0.27 5.09
CA GLU A 100 -7.85 1.71 5.35
C GLU A 100 -8.78 2.52 4.44
N ARG A 101 -8.79 2.24 3.13
CA ARG A 101 -9.70 2.88 2.16
C ARG A 101 -11.17 2.61 2.47
N GLN A 102 -11.52 1.39 2.87
CA GLN A 102 -12.89 1.03 3.22
C GLN A 102 -13.37 1.82 4.44
N LEU A 103 -12.52 1.92 5.47
CA LEU A 103 -12.80 2.71 6.66
C LEU A 103 -12.93 4.20 6.35
N GLU A 104 -12.03 4.76 5.53
CA GLU A 104 -12.13 6.15 5.07
C GLU A 104 -13.46 6.41 4.35
N GLY A 105 -13.85 5.55 3.42
CA GLY A 105 -15.11 5.66 2.70
C GLY A 105 -16.35 5.44 3.60
N GLU A 106 -16.26 4.66 4.66
CA GLU A 106 -17.32 4.51 5.66
C GLU A 106 -17.44 5.74 6.58
N MET A 107 -16.32 6.29 7.02
CA MET A 107 -16.28 7.49 7.86
C MET A 107 -16.76 8.74 7.11
N GLU A 108 -16.40 8.87 5.83
CA GLU A 108 -16.92 9.93 4.96
C GLU A 108 -18.44 9.81 4.79
N ARG A 109 -18.96 8.60 4.55
CA ARG A 109 -20.41 8.34 4.48
C ARG A 109 -21.14 8.59 5.81
N ALA A 110 -20.45 8.43 6.94
CA ALA A 110 -20.96 8.73 8.27
C ALA A 110 -20.86 10.23 8.64
N GLY A 111 -20.29 11.08 7.78
CA GLY A 111 -20.18 12.53 8.00
C GLY A 111 -19.21 12.94 9.11
N LEU A 112 -18.24 12.08 9.43
CA LEU A 112 -17.22 12.34 10.45
C LEU A 112 -15.97 12.94 9.77
N ASP A 113 -15.73 14.23 9.95
CA ASP A 113 -14.53 14.92 9.47
C ASP A 113 -13.28 14.36 10.17
N VAL A 114 -12.44 13.65 9.42
CA VAL A 114 -11.11 13.23 9.87
C VAL A 114 -10.09 14.09 9.14
N GLY A 115 -9.83 15.28 9.68
CA GLY A 115 -8.69 16.11 9.26
C GLY A 115 -7.38 15.32 9.29
N GLY A 116 -6.93 14.87 8.12
CA GLY A 116 -5.74 14.04 7.93
C GLY A 116 -4.46 14.82 8.18
N ARG A 117 -3.72 14.47 9.22
CA ARG A 117 -2.30 14.83 9.34
C ARG A 117 -1.49 13.87 8.48
N LYS A 118 -1.10 14.30 7.28
CA LYS A 118 -0.02 13.68 6.52
C LYS A 118 1.31 14.18 7.10
N GLU A 119 1.97 13.39 7.93
CA GLU A 119 3.38 13.59 8.25
C GLU A 119 4.23 12.73 7.32
N GLY A 120 5.15 13.39 6.62
CA GLY A 120 6.00 12.81 5.60
C GLY A 120 7.10 11.91 6.15
N GLU A 121 7.48 10.92 5.35
CA GLU A 121 8.68 10.12 5.55
C GLU A 121 9.93 10.96 5.29
N GLY A 122 10.77 11.11 6.31
CA GLY A 122 12.12 11.66 6.24
C GLY A 122 12.98 10.97 7.29
N GLY A 123 14.04 10.28 6.84
CA GLY A 123 14.84 9.39 7.68
C GLY A 123 15.86 10.06 8.60
N GLY A 124 16.35 9.27 9.55
CA GLY A 124 17.70 9.34 10.12
C GLY A 124 17.92 10.30 11.30
N GLY A 125 18.33 9.76 12.45
CA GLY A 125 19.09 10.53 13.46
C GLY A 125 18.71 10.30 14.92
N LYS A 126 19.52 9.47 15.58
CA LYS A 126 19.92 9.44 17.01
C LYS A 126 19.43 10.60 17.91
N GLY A 127 18.71 10.22 18.97
CA GLY A 127 18.78 10.68 20.39
C GLY A 127 18.72 12.17 20.71
N VAL A 128 17.78 12.56 21.58
CA VAL A 128 17.98 13.17 22.93
C VAL A 128 16.60 13.30 23.59
N GLU A 129 16.56 13.05 24.90
CA GLU A 129 15.41 13.20 25.79
C GLU A 129 14.95 14.66 25.88
N GLU A 130 13.64 14.91 25.90
CA GLU A 130 13.08 15.99 26.74
C GLU A 130 11.56 15.81 26.96
N GLU A 131 11.17 16.10 28.20
CA GLU A 131 9.83 15.99 28.77
C GLU A 131 8.84 17.00 28.15
N GLY A 132 7.57 16.60 28.03
CA GLY A 132 6.51 17.48 27.55
C GLY A 132 5.11 16.95 27.87
N LYS A 133 4.58 17.41 29.00
CA LYS A 133 3.23 17.20 29.54
C LYS A 133 2.07 17.25 28.51
N GLY A 134 1.14 16.30 28.66
CA GLY A 134 -0.29 16.57 28.55
C GLY A 134 -1.04 15.86 27.42
N LYS A 135 -1.75 14.76 27.77
CA LYS A 135 -3.11 14.38 27.29
C LYS A 135 -3.50 12.98 27.80
N ASP A 136 -3.57 12.79 29.11
CA ASP A 136 -3.83 11.48 29.75
C ASP A 136 -5.31 11.04 29.77
N GLY A 137 -6.27 11.89 29.41
CA GLY A 137 -7.70 11.55 29.59
C GLY A 137 -8.27 10.50 28.62
N LYS A 138 -7.83 10.47 27.35
CA LYS A 138 -8.46 9.61 26.31
C LYS A 138 -7.83 8.22 26.18
N LYS A 139 -6.59 8.05 26.64
CA LYS A 139 -5.89 6.76 26.56
C LYS A 139 -6.42 5.79 27.63
N ASP A 140 -6.71 6.33 28.82
CA ASP A 140 -7.28 5.56 29.94
C ASP A 140 -8.70 5.06 29.67
N GLU A 141 -9.52 5.83 28.93
CA GLU A 141 -10.89 5.44 28.61
C GLU A 141 -10.93 4.25 27.64
N ARG A 142 -10.13 4.30 26.58
CA ARG A 142 -10.01 3.19 25.61
C ARG A 142 -9.48 1.91 26.25
N GLU A 143 -8.54 2.00 27.19
CA GLU A 143 -8.01 0.83 27.87
C GLU A 143 -9.07 0.18 28.79
N ARG A 144 -9.92 0.99 29.42
CA ARG A 144 -11.05 0.49 30.23
C ARG A 144 -12.12 -0.19 29.39
N GLU A 145 -12.48 0.39 28.24
CA GLU A 145 -13.46 -0.22 27.33
C GLU A 145 -12.96 -1.56 26.77
N LEU A 146 -11.68 -1.63 26.37
CA LEU A 146 -11.08 -2.85 25.86
C LEU A 146 -11.06 -3.97 26.91
N ARG A 147 -10.73 -3.64 28.17
CA ARG A 147 -10.75 -4.60 29.27
C ARG A 147 -12.15 -5.15 29.54
N LYS A 148 -13.18 -4.28 29.52
CA LYS A 148 -14.57 -4.69 29.75
C LYS A 148 -15.09 -5.62 28.64
N LEU A 149 -14.69 -5.38 27.40
CA LEU A 149 -15.00 -6.25 26.26
C LEU A 149 -14.33 -7.63 26.38
N LEU A 150 -13.04 -7.66 26.73
CA LEU A 150 -12.28 -8.90 26.93
C LEU A 150 -12.86 -9.75 28.06
N GLU A 151 -13.29 -9.11 29.15
CA GLU A 151 -13.91 -9.79 30.28
C GLU A 151 -15.28 -10.40 29.91
N GLY A 152 -16.09 -9.67 29.13
CA GLY A 152 -17.36 -10.19 28.60
C GLY A 152 -17.19 -11.35 27.62
N LEU A 153 -16.14 -11.32 26.79
CA LEU A 153 -15.81 -12.43 25.88
C LEU A 153 -15.44 -13.70 26.65
N LYS A 154 -14.67 -13.54 27.74
CA LYS A 154 -14.22 -14.67 28.57
C LYS A 154 -15.37 -15.32 29.34
N ALA A 155 -16.41 -14.55 29.68
CA ALA A 155 -17.62 -15.05 30.33
C ALA A 155 -18.58 -15.81 29.38
N LEU A 156 -18.32 -15.82 28.07
CA LEU A 156 -19.09 -16.57 27.07
C LEU A 156 -18.44 -17.91 26.69
N GLU A 157 -17.23 -18.18 27.16
CA GLU A 157 -16.50 -19.45 26.94
C GLU A 157 -16.66 -20.46 28.10
N GLU A 158 -17.45 -20.14 29.14
CA GLU A 158 -17.93 -21.08 30.18
C GLU A 158 -19.42 -21.39 30.00
#